data_AF-A0A0J6KCC4-F1
#
_entry.id   AF-A0A0J6KCC4-F1
#
_cell.length_a   1.000
_cell.length_b   1.000
_cell.length_c   1.000
_cell.angle_alpha   90.00
_cell.angle_beta   90.00
_cell.angle_gamma   90.00
#
_symmetry.space_group_name_H-M   'P 1'
#
loop_
_entity.id
_entity.type
_entity.pdbx_description
1 polymer ?
#
loop_
_entity_poly.entity_id
_entity_poly.type
_entity_poly.pdbx_seq_one_letter_code
_entity_poly.pdbx_strand_id
1 'polypeptide(L)'
;MTLPPKPPRRRYLPNPEPQPYQALPFAALRPDQPRVHCWQVPPTNDRQHAYLLGREYAAHFLVFLQDNPGSPDHFLLARIAGDVDFDAPGAERGYWAGFFHLLELVLTQSIAQLDVFDYIDRLNTYEAALRQMMRKPPSQT
;
A
#
# COMPACT_ATOMS: atom_id res chain seq x y z
N MET A 1 -33.22 -3.73 -12.98
CA MET A 1 -31.83 -3.52 -13.43
C MET A 1 -30.97 -4.54 -12.71
N THR A 2 -30.57 -5.60 -13.40
CA THR A 2 -29.74 -6.68 -12.87
C THR A 2 -28.28 -6.24 -12.95
N LEU A 3 -27.59 -6.16 -11.81
CA LEU A 3 -26.15 -5.85 -11.78
C LEU A 3 -25.41 -6.89 -12.65
N PRO A 4 -24.42 -6.49 -13.47
CA PRO A 4 -23.64 -7.44 -14.24
C PRO A 4 -22.94 -8.43 -13.30
N PRO A 5 -22.79 -9.71 -13.70
CA PRO A 5 -22.12 -10.69 -12.88
C PRO A 5 -20.72 -10.20 -12.49
N LYS A 6 -20.43 -10.20 -11.18
CA LYS A 6 -19.13 -9.82 -10.63
C LYS A 6 -18.05 -10.67 -11.33
N PRO A 7 -16.97 -10.07 -11.88
CA PRO A 7 -15.94 -10.84 -12.57
C PRO A 7 -15.29 -11.88 -11.63
N PRO A 8 -14.79 -13.03 -12.13
CA PRO A 8 -14.31 -14.17 -11.33
C PRO A 8 -13.32 -13.81 -10.21
N ARG A 9 -12.52 -12.75 -10.42
CA ARG A 9 -11.62 -12.12 -9.44
C ARG A 9 -12.27 -11.60 -8.15
N ARG A 10 -13.61 -11.66 -8.02
CA ARG A 10 -14.37 -11.26 -6.80
C ARG A 10 -14.85 -12.44 -5.95
N ARG A 11 -14.43 -13.68 -6.27
CA ARG A 11 -14.60 -14.86 -5.42
C ARG A 11 -13.28 -15.13 -4.71
N TYR A 12 -13.04 -14.41 -3.61
CA TYR A 12 -11.80 -14.53 -2.85
C TYR A 12 -11.77 -15.85 -2.07
N LEU A 13 -10.73 -16.64 -2.32
CA LEU A 13 -10.19 -17.65 -1.42
C LEU A 13 -8.80 -17.13 -1.07
N PRO A 14 -8.42 -17.01 0.22
CA PRO A 14 -7.08 -16.57 0.59
C PRO A 14 -6.03 -17.39 -0.15
N ASN A 15 -5.12 -16.73 -0.87
CA ASN A 15 -4.03 -17.42 -1.51
C ASN A 15 -3.11 -17.96 -0.39
N PRO A 16 -2.85 -19.27 -0.30
CA PRO A 16 -1.93 -19.81 0.71
C PRO A 16 -0.48 -19.33 0.51
N GLU A 17 -0.15 -18.80 -0.67
CA GLU A 17 1.15 -18.20 -0.98
C GLU A 17 0.98 -16.68 -1.20
N PRO A 18 1.57 -15.81 -0.37
CA PRO A 18 1.53 -14.37 -0.58
C PRO A 18 2.12 -14.02 -1.94
N GLN A 19 1.45 -13.17 -2.72
CA GLN A 19 2.07 -12.66 -3.94
C GLN A 19 3.25 -11.73 -3.57
N PRO A 20 4.38 -11.79 -4.28
CA PRO A 20 5.47 -10.84 -4.09
C PRO A 20 5.01 -9.43 -4.50
N TYR A 21 5.31 -8.39 -3.71
CA TYR A 21 4.96 -7.00 -4.07
C TYR A 21 5.62 -6.55 -5.39
N GLN A 22 6.67 -7.26 -5.83
CA GLN A 22 7.28 -7.12 -7.15
C GLN A 22 6.30 -7.37 -8.30
N ALA A 23 5.16 -8.01 -8.06
CA ALA A 23 4.10 -8.22 -9.06
C ALA A 23 3.25 -6.97 -9.30
N LEU A 24 3.40 -5.91 -8.50
CA LEU A 24 2.71 -4.64 -8.73
C LEU A 24 3.20 -4.02 -10.06
N PRO A 25 2.30 -3.45 -10.88
CA PRO A 25 2.62 -3.01 -12.24
C PRO A 25 3.57 -1.80 -12.30
N PHE A 26 3.84 -1.18 -11.17
CA PHE A 26 4.76 -0.05 -11.00
C PHE A 26 5.99 -0.43 -10.16
N ALA A 27 6.17 -1.72 -9.84
CA ALA A 27 7.37 -2.24 -9.20
C ALA A 27 8.32 -2.84 -10.24
N ALA A 28 9.62 -2.58 -10.11
CA ALA A 28 10.62 -3.07 -11.05
C ALA A 28 11.98 -3.28 -10.37
N LEU A 29 12.69 -4.33 -10.78
CA LEU A 29 14.09 -4.52 -10.44
C LEU A 29 14.94 -3.69 -11.40
N ARG A 30 15.72 -2.74 -10.88
CA ARG A 30 16.65 -1.95 -11.70
C ARG A 30 18.06 -2.55 -11.59
N PRO A 31 18.83 -2.66 -12.70
CA PRO A 31 20.16 -3.28 -12.68
C PRO A 31 21.17 -2.61 -11.72
N ASP A 32 20.95 -1.33 -11.42
CA ASP A 32 21.78 -0.47 -10.58
C ASP A 32 21.38 -0.47 -9.10
N GLN A 33 20.30 -1.16 -8.72
CA GLN A 33 19.78 -1.13 -7.35
C GLN A 33 19.69 -2.53 -6.73
N PRO A 34 20.17 -2.71 -5.48
CA PRO A 34 20.09 -3.99 -4.77
C PRO A 34 18.66 -4.31 -4.28
N ARG A 35 17.73 -3.36 -4.40
CA ARG A 35 16.32 -3.52 -4.02
C ARG A 35 15.40 -3.19 -5.20
N VAL A 36 14.19 -3.73 -5.13
CA VAL A 36 13.11 -3.42 -6.07
C VAL A 36 12.68 -1.97 -5.89
N HIS A 37 12.63 -1.23 -7.00
CA HIS A 37 12.07 0.11 -7.08
C HIS A 37 10.55 -0.01 -7.13
N CYS A 38 9.86 0.56 -6.15
CA CYS A 38 8.41 0.45 -5.97
C CYS A 38 7.64 1.59 -6.64
N TRP A 39 8.29 2.36 -7.51
CA TRP A 39 7.64 3.43 -8.27
C TRP A 39 8.27 3.66 -9.64
N GLN A 40 7.92 2.84 -10.62
CA GLN A 40 8.35 3.02 -12.00
C GLN A 40 7.14 3.28 -12.88
N VAL A 41 7.05 4.50 -13.39
CA VAL A 41 5.95 4.97 -14.22
C VAL A 41 6.44 5.29 -15.62
N PRO A 42 5.64 5.04 -16.68
CA PRO A 42 6.06 5.34 -18.04
C PRO A 42 6.11 6.86 -18.26
N PRO A 43 7.07 7.37 -19.07
CA PRO A 43 7.13 8.78 -19.42
C PRO A 43 5.84 9.18 -20.15
N THR A 44 5.35 10.38 -19.86
CA THR A 44 4.11 10.90 -20.43
C THR A 44 4.18 12.42 -20.49
N ASN A 45 3.44 13.00 -21.43
CA ASN A 45 3.18 14.43 -21.52
C ASN A 45 1.71 14.76 -21.20
N ASP A 46 0.87 13.76 -20.97
CA ASP A 46 -0.54 13.91 -20.60
C ASP A 46 -0.72 13.68 -19.10
N ARG A 47 -0.93 14.78 -18.37
CA ARG A 47 -1.12 14.78 -16.93
C ARG A 47 -2.42 14.09 -16.51
N GLN A 48 -3.49 14.23 -17.28
CA GLN A 48 -4.78 13.65 -16.92
C GLN A 48 -4.73 12.14 -17.11
N HIS A 49 -4.11 11.67 -18.19
CA HIS A 49 -3.85 10.24 -18.38
C HIS A 49 -2.99 9.68 -17.24
N ALA A 50 -1.90 10.37 -16.88
CA ALA A 50 -1.05 9.98 -15.76
C ALA A 50 -1.83 9.86 -14.44
N TYR A 51 -2.74 10.79 -14.19
CA TYR A 51 -3.62 10.78 -13.02
C TYR A 51 -4.56 9.59 -12.98
N LEU A 52 -5.20 9.25 -14.09
CA LEU A 52 -6.08 8.08 -14.16
C LEU A 52 -5.29 6.78 -13.96
N LEU A 53 -4.13 6.64 -14.58
CA LEU A 53 -3.27 5.47 -14.42
C LEU A 53 -2.73 5.36 -12.98
N GLY A 54 -2.40 6.49 -12.34
CA GLY A 54 -2.05 6.54 -10.93
C GLY A 54 -3.13 5.96 -10.02
N ARG A 55 -4.42 6.25 -10.31
CA ARG A 55 -5.54 5.63 -9.58
C ARG A 55 -5.61 4.12 -9.80
N GLU A 56 -5.37 3.64 -11.02
CA GLU A 56 -5.32 2.20 -11.30
C GLU A 56 -4.20 1.52 -10.51
N TYR A 57 -3.02 2.13 -10.42
CA TYR A 57 -1.92 1.65 -9.58
C TYR A 57 -2.31 1.57 -8.10
N ALA A 58 -2.99 2.58 -7.56
CA ALA A 58 -3.50 2.52 -6.19
C ALA A 58 -4.53 1.39 -6.01
N ALA A 59 -5.36 1.10 -7.02
CA ALA A 59 -6.28 -0.03 -6.96
C ALA A 59 -5.54 -1.38 -6.91
N HIS A 60 -4.45 -1.54 -7.67
CA HIS A 60 -3.59 -2.74 -7.58
C HIS A 60 -2.96 -2.88 -6.19
N PHE A 61 -2.45 -1.79 -5.62
CA PHE A 61 -1.92 -1.78 -4.26
C PHE A 61 -2.98 -2.15 -3.21
N LEU A 62 -4.19 -1.62 -3.30
CA LEU A 62 -5.27 -1.94 -2.39
C LEU A 62 -5.72 -3.41 -2.47
N VAL A 63 -5.81 -3.97 -3.68
CA VAL A 63 -6.06 -5.41 -3.87
C VAL A 63 -4.93 -6.24 -3.29
N PHE A 64 -3.67 -5.82 -3.49
CA PHE A 64 -2.53 -6.48 -2.86
C PHE A 64 -2.64 -6.50 -1.33
N LEU A 65 -3.02 -5.39 -0.69
CA LEU A 65 -3.24 -5.37 0.76
C LEU A 65 -4.39 -6.29 1.20
N GLN A 66 -5.47 -6.37 0.41
CA GLN A 66 -6.60 -7.27 0.69
C GLN A 66 -6.21 -8.75 0.61
N ASP A 67 -5.39 -9.11 -0.38
CA ASP A 67 -4.95 -10.50 -0.60
C ASP A 67 -3.85 -10.91 0.39
N ASN A 68 -3.19 -9.95 1.05
CA ASN A 68 -2.05 -10.17 1.93
C ASN A 68 -2.21 -9.48 3.32
N PRO A 69 -3.30 -9.75 4.08
CA PRO A 69 -3.67 -9.01 5.29
C PRO A 69 -2.71 -9.22 6.48
N GLY A 70 -1.77 -10.15 6.36
CA GLY A 70 -0.70 -10.41 7.32
C GLY A 70 0.70 -10.33 6.73
N SER A 71 0.87 -9.90 5.48
CA SER A 71 2.19 -9.68 4.89
C SER A 71 2.73 -8.34 5.39
N PRO A 72 3.60 -8.34 6.39
CA PRO A 72 4.10 -7.16 7.01
C PRO A 72 5.39 -6.79 6.31
N ASP A 73 5.35 -6.60 4.98
CA ASP A 73 6.22 -5.61 4.38
C ASP A 73 5.73 -4.25 4.90
N HIS A 74 6.01 -3.99 6.19
CA HIS A 74 5.32 -3.07 7.10
C HIS A 74 5.30 -1.61 6.64
N PHE A 75 6.01 -1.33 5.56
CA PHE A 75 6.25 -0.01 5.05
C PHE A 75 6.18 -0.01 3.52
N LEU A 76 5.45 -0.94 2.87
CA LEU A 76 5.35 -0.95 1.40
C LEU A 76 4.85 0.39 0.85
N LEU A 77 3.83 0.99 1.47
CA LEU A 77 3.40 2.35 1.12
C LEU A 77 4.52 3.38 1.32
N ALA A 78 5.31 3.26 2.39
CA ALA A 78 6.45 4.15 2.62
C ALA A 78 7.61 3.92 1.65
N ARG A 79 7.83 2.68 1.19
CA ARG A 79 8.80 2.33 0.15
C ARG A 79 8.38 2.90 -1.20
N ILE A 80 7.09 2.78 -1.54
CA ILE A 80 6.50 3.43 -2.71
C ILE A 80 6.76 4.94 -2.61
N ALA A 81 6.39 5.56 -1.48
CA ALA A 81 6.60 7.00 -1.27
C ALA A 81 8.09 7.39 -1.36
N GLY A 82 9.00 6.59 -0.82
CA GLY A 82 10.44 6.84 -0.90
C GLY A 82 11.03 6.71 -2.31
N ASP A 83 10.34 6.03 -3.22
CA ASP A 83 10.73 5.85 -4.63
C ASP A 83 10.01 6.84 -5.57
N VAL A 84 9.04 7.60 -5.06
CA VAL A 84 8.35 8.67 -5.80
C VAL A 84 9.21 9.93 -5.83
N ASP A 85 9.41 10.48 -7.03
CA ASP A 85 9.86 11.87 -7.18
C ASP A 85 8.67 12.82 -7.04
N PHE A 86 8.53 13.44 -5.87
CA PHE A 86 7.46 14.39 -5.58
C PHE A 86 7.68 15.77 -6.20
N ASP A 87 8.92 16.09 -6.58
CA ASP A 87 9.31 17.37 -7.18
C ASP A 87 9.29 17.33 -8.71
N ALA A 88 8.86 16.21 -9.30
CA ALA A 88 8.81 16.00 -10.74
C ALA A 88 8.00 17.10 -11.48
N PRO A 89 8.62 17.86 -12.40
CA PRO A 89 8.04 19.09 -12.94
C PRO A 89 6.96 18.87 -14.02
N GLY A 90 6.88 17.67 -14.59
CA GLY A 90 6.09 17.37 -15.78
C GLY A 90 4.72 16.76 -15.51
N ALA A 91 4.25 15.97 -16.49
CA ALA A 91 2.96 15.30 -16.43
C ALA A 91 2.98 14.07 -15.50
N GLU A 92 4.16 13.53 -15.23
CA GLU A 92 4.42 12.40 -14.34
C GLU A 92 3.91 12.63 -12.90
N ARG A 93 3.81 13.87 -12.44
CA ARG A 93 3.16 14.19 -11.15
C ARG A 93 1.70 13.74 -11.08
N GLY A 94 1.06 13.57 -12.23
CA GLY A 94 -0.29 13.00 -12.31
C GLY A 94 -0.34 11.61 -11.68
N TYR A 95 0.67 10.76 -11.90
CA TYR A 95 0.68 9.40 -11.36
C TYR A 95 0.59 9.36 -9.84
N TRP A 96 1.48 10.08 -9.14
CA TRP A 96 1.47 10.05 -7.68
C TRP A 96 0.23 10.77 -7.14
N ALA A 97 -0.20 11.86 -7.79
CA ALA A 97 -1.41 12.59 -7.37
C ALA A 97 -2.66 11.71 -7.45
N GLY A 98 -2.82 10.94 -8.54
CA GLY A 98 -3.91 10.00 -8.72
C GLY A 98 -3.84 8.82 -7.73
N PHE A 99 -2.63 8.30 -7.51
CA PHE A 99 -2.38 7.22 -6.57
C PHE A 99 -2.79 7.59 -5.15
N PHE A 100 -2.21 8.67 -4.60
CA PHE A 100 -2.49 9.10 -3.23
C PHE A 100 -3.93 9.58 -3.05
N HIS A 101 -4.54 10.20 -4.06
CA HIS A 101 -5.95 10.58 -3.98
C HIS A 101 -6.88 9.37 -3.85
N LEU A 102 -6.65 8.27 -4.58
CA LEU A 102 -7.49 7.08 -4.39
C LEU A 102 -7.30 6.47 -2.99
N LEU A 103 -6.06 6.47 -2.47
CA LEU A 103 -5.81 6.02 -1.10
C LEU A 103 -6.55 6.87 -0.08
N GLU A 104 -6.51 8.19 -0.22
CA GLU A 104 -7.25 9.12 0.64
C GLU A 104 -8.75 8.83 0.61
N LEU A 105 -9.35 8.68 -0.58
CA LEU A 105 -10.77 8.34 -0.72
C LEU A 105 -11.13 7.03 -0.03
N VAL A 106 -10.31 5.99 -0.17
CA VAL A 106 -10.56 4.68 0.45
C VAL A 106 -10.33 4.72 1.95
N LEU A 107 -9.32 5.45 2.43
CA LEU A 107 -9.08 5.67 3.85
C LEU A 107 -10.25 6.40 4.49
N THR A 108 -10.74 7.50 3.91
CA THR A 108 -11.90 8.24 4.42
C THR A 108 -13.12 7.34 4.59
N GLN A 109 -13.38 6.43 3.64
CA GLN A 109 -14.48 5.48 3.72
C GLN A 109 -14.26 4.42 4.81
N SER A 110 -13.01 4.01 5.03
CA SER A 110 -12.66 2.92 5.94
C SER A 110 -12.56 3.38 7.40
N ILE A 111 -12.19 4.63 7.66
CA ILE A 111 -12.01 5.18 9.02
C ILE A 111 -13.28 5.84 9.58
N ALA A 112 -14.37 5.90 8.82
CA ALA A 112 -15.58 6.65 9.21
C ALA A 112 -16.18 6.21 10.56
N GLN A 113 -15.92 4.99 11.01
CA GLN A 113 -16.40 4.43 12.28
C GLN A 113 -15.27 4.18 13.29
N LEU A 114 -14.04 4.56 12.96
CA LEU A 114 -12.87 4.32 13.81
C LEU A 114 -12.62 5.52 14.72
N ASP A 115 -12.60 5.31 16.04
CA ASP A 115 -11.94 6.26 16.93
C ASP A 115 -10.42 6.10 16.75
N VAL A 116 -9.86 6.94 15.88
CA VAL A 116 -8.45 6.86 15.48
C VAL A 116 -7.52 7.11 16.66
N PHE A 117 -7.92 7.96 17.62
CA PHE A 117 -7.09 8.30 18.76
C PHE A 117 -7.06 7.17 19.79
N ASP A 118 -8.21 6.59 20.11
CA ASP A 118 -8.24 5.40 20.97
C ASP A 118 -7.51 4.22 20.31
N TYR A 119 -7.65 4.04 18.99
CA TYR A 119 -6.93 3.00 18.25
C TYR A 119 -5.40 3.17 18.34
N ILE A 120 -4.87 4.39 18.15
CA ILE A 120 -3.41 4.62 18.23
C ILE A 120 -2.89 4.46 19.65
N ASP A 121 -3.66 4.85 20.68
CA ASP A 121 -3.27 4.68 22.08
C ASP A 121 -3.15 3.19 22.45
N ARG A 122 -4.07 2.35 21.97
CA ARG A 122 -3.97 0.88 22.14
C ARG A 122 -2.73 0.32 21.46
N LEU A 123 -2.43 0.73 20.22
CA LEU A 123 -1.25 0.28 19.49
C LEU A 123 0.05 0.65 20.22
N ASN A 124 0.17 1.90 20.66
CA ASN A 124 1.34 2.39 21.38
C ASN A 124 1.52 1.67 22.73
N THR A 125 0.42 1.41 23.44
CA THR A 125 0.42 0.67 24.70
C THR A 125 0.89 -0.76 24.50
N TYR A 126 0.40 -1.42 23.45
CA TYR A 126 0.82 -2.78 23.08
C TYR A 126 2.31 -2.82 22.75
N GLU A 127 2.81 -1.88 21.94
CA GLU A 127 4.24 -1.83 21.61
C GLU A 127 5.11 -1.56 22.84
N ALA A 128 4.69 -0.66 23.73
CA ALA A 128 5.39 -0.39 24.98
C ALA A 128 5.46 -1.65 25.88
N ALA A 129 4.37 -2.41 25.96
CA ALA A 129 4.31 -3.66 26.72
C ALA A 129 5.26 -4.73 26.12
N LEU A 130 5.26 -4.90 24.80
CA LEU A 130 6.20 -5.81 24.11
C LEU A 130 7.65 -5.44 24.42
N ARG A 131 8.00 -4.16 24.31
CA ARG A 131 9.35 -3.66 24.63
C ARG A 131 9.75 -3.94 26.08
N GLN A 132 8.82 -3.86 27.03
CA GLN A 132 9.07 -4.19 28.43
C GLN A 132 9.26 -5.70 28.66
N MET A 133 8.46 -6.55 28.01
CA MET A 133 8.60 -8.01 28.08
C MET A 133 9.94 -8.46 27.49
N MET A 134 10.39 -7.87 26.38
CA MET A 134 11.68 -8.18 25.77
C MET A 134 12.89 -7.70 26.61
N ARG A 135 12.69 -6.73 27.52
CA ARG A 135 13.74 -6.23 28.43
C ARG A 135 13.84 -7.00 29.74
N LYS A 136 12.80 -7.72 30.18
CA LYS A 136 12.86 -8.58 31.37
C LYS A 136 13.29 -10.00 30.93
N PRO A 137 14.42 -10.54 31.42
CA PRO A 137 14.74 -11.94 31.16
C PRO A 137 13.67 -12.84 31.82
N PRO A 138 13.41 -14.05 31.29
CA PRO A 138 12.46 -14.96 31.89
C PRO A 138 12.90 -15.22 33.34
N SER A 139 11.98 -14.98 34.28
CA SER A 139 12.20 -15.27 35.68
C SER A 139 12.47 -16.76 35.81
N GLN A 140 13.72 -17.13 36.08
CA GLN A 140 14.06 -18.50 36.47
C GLN A 140 13.36 -18.77 37.80
N THR A 141 12.43 -19.72 37.78
CA THR A 141 11.85 -20.35 38.98
C THR A 141 12.45 -21.74 39.11
#